data_AF-A0A9P0L1G2-F1
#
_entry.id   AF-A0A9P0L1G2-F1
#
_cell.length_a   1.000
_cell.length_b   1.000
_cell.length_c   1.000
_cell.angle_alpha   90.00
_cell.angle_beta   90.00
_cell.angle_gamma   90.00
#
_symmetry.space_group_name_H-M   'P 1'
#
loop_
_entity.id
_entity.type
_entity.pdbx_description
1 polymer ?
#
loop_
_entity_poly.entity_id
_entity_poly.type
_entity_poly.pdbx_seq_one_letter_code
_entity_poly.pdbx_strand_id
1 'polypeptide(L)'
;MPKDLRASITQTTTGLNTRRLDPSTANVAIPGPSRMSPTTSNDSQTSAESRTIRCDSCKCEVPRNAHAAHLKSIKHKAHLWTPLHNNVSVCRSAFRGRIVSYQITASIDTLNVTEYMNNLEHDSINVIENELHKQTTLNINMELFGLYILPAKSRREVKSHNTNNVIITQSSNLKAIYHDLDSKIEQKSKDFAEKYSGWVLEKILYLEININKYNPLRAASYLPLPKEIRNKKAVLNIRNNDEYCFAWTIVAGMLSFQNWKRELIDLETR
;
A
#
# COMPACT_ATOMS: atom_id res chain seq x y z
N MET A 1 12.57 56.15 -49.07
CA MET A 1 13.55 55.04 -48.96
C MET A 1 12.97 53.99 -48.01
N PRO A 2 13.19 52.70 -48.29
CA PRO A 2 12.13 51.70 -48.54
C PRO A 2 12.09 50.64 -47.39
N LYS A 3 11.24 49.60 -47.29
CA LYS A 3 10.46 48.75 -48.21
C LYS A 3 9.25 48.14 -47.49
N ASP A 4 8.26 47.79 -48.30
CA ASP A 4 7.08 46.97 -48.05
C ASP A 4 7.33 45.60 -47.40
N LEU A 5 6.33 45.10 -46.66
CA LEU A 5 5.85 43.73 -46.84
C LEU A 5 4.36 43.59 -46.43
N ARG A 6 3.50 43.50 -47.44
CA ARG A 6 2.15 42.92 -47.36
C ARG A 6 2.28 41.39 -47.26
N ALA A 7 1.48 40.75 -46.43
CA ALA A 7 1.13 39.34 -46.60
C ALA A 7 -0.37 39.15 -46.36
N SER A 8 -0.99 38.55 -47.38
CA SER A 8 -2.42 38.46 -47.60
C SER A 8 -3.04 37.26 -46.91
N ILE A 9 -4.32 37.44 -46.59
CA ILE A 9 -5.29 36.44 -46.14
C ILE A 9 -5.59 35.48 -47.31
N THR A 10 -5.51 34.17 -47.05
CA THR A 10 -6.19 33.15 -47.85
C THR A 10 -6.84 32.13 -46.91
N GLN A 11 -8.17 32.17 -46.89
CA GLN A 11 -9.03 31.12 -46.36
C GLN A 11 -9.15 30.01 -47.43
N THR A 12 -8.97 28.75 -47.02
CA THR A 12 -9.45 27.61 -47.81
C THR A 12 -10.22 26.68 -46.88
N THR A 13 -11.52 26.65 -47.09
CA THR A 13 -12.52 25.81 -46.43
C THR A 13 -12.69 24.52 -47.24
N THR A 14 -12.51 23.36 -46.60
CA THR A 14 -13.10 22.06 -46.96
C THR A 14 -13.07 21.24 -45.67
N GLY A 15 -14.14 20.70 -45.08
CA GLY A 15 -15.42 20.28 -45.62
C GLY A 15 -15.62 18.81 -45.28
N LEU A 16 -16.29 18.55 -44.14
CA LEU A 16 -17.07 17.35 -43.76
C LEU A 16 -16.40 15.96 -43.76
N ASN A 17 -16.36 15.33 -42.57
CA ASN A 17 -17.26 14.20 -42.33
C ASN A 17 -17.43 13.90 -40.83
N THR A 18 -18.65 14.10 -40.35
CA THR A 18 -19.13 13.70 -39.04
C THR A 18 -19.52 12.22 -39.07
N ARG A 19 -18.90 11.40 -38.20
CA ARG A 19 -19.53 10.16 -37.74
C ARG A 19 -19.56 10.16 -36.21
N ARG A 20 -20.79 10.26 -35.69
CA ARG A 20 -21.15 9.88 -34.33
C ARG A 20 -20.77 8.41 -34.13
N LEU A 21 -20.20 8.09 -32.98
CA LEU A 21 -20.25 6.75 -32.41
C LEU A 21 -20.87 6.88 -31.03
N ASP A 22 -22.05 6.28 -30.91
CA ASP A 22 -22.83 6.19 -29.67
C ASP A 22 -22.11 5.34 -28.61
N PRO A 23 -22.39 5.59 -27.31
CA PRO A 23 -21.80 4.86 -26.20
C PRO A 23 -22.65 3.62 -25.86
N SER A 24 -22.16 2.41 -26.16
CA SER A 24 -22.62 1.21 -25.45
C SER A 24 -21.63 0.04 -25.58
N THR A 25 -21.41 -0.61 -24.42
CA THR A 25 -20.97 -2.00 -24.22
C THR A 25 -19.60 -2.43 -24.76
N ALA A 26 -18.68 -2.75 -23.84
CA ALA A 26 -18.36 -4.15 -23.48
C ALA A 26 -17.10 -4.25 -22.60
N ASN A 27 -17.21 -5.00 -21.51
CA ASN A 27 -16.12 -5.45 -20.65
C ASN A 27 -15.01 -6.11 -21.48
N VAL A 28 -13.81 -5.52 -21.51
CA VAL A 28 -12.64 -6.16 -22.12
C VAL A 28 -11.94 -7.03 -21.08
N ALA A 29 -12.11 -8.34 -21.25
CA ALA A 29 -11.43 -9.39 -20.50
C ALA A 29 -9.91 -9.36 -20.77
N ILE A 30 -9.12 -9.49 -19.71
CA ILE A 30 -7.65 -9.61 -19.78
C ILE A 30 -7.28 -11.06 -20.10
N PRO A 31 -6.47 -11.36 -21.15
CA PRO A 31 -6.08 -12.73 -21.48
C PRO A 31 -5.10 -13.30 -20.44
N GLY A 32 -5.39 -14.51 -19.95
CA GLY A 32 -4.45 -15.31 -19.16
C GLY A 32 -3.47 -16.08 -20.06
N PRO A 33 -2.37 -16.62 -19.50
CA PRO A 33 -1.36 -17.34 -20.26
C PRO A 33 -1.88 -18.71 -20.73
N SER A 34 -1.53 -19.04 -21.97
CA SER A 34 -1.83 -20.30 -22.65
C SER A 34 -1.34 -21.52 -21.85
N ARG A 35 -2.24 -22.47 -21.59
CA ARG A 35 -1.93 -23.76 -21.00
C ARG A 35 -1.41 -24.69 -22.10
N MET A 36 -0.17 -25.15 -21.98
CA MET A 36 0.33 -26.26 -22.79
C MET A 36 -0.42 -27.55 -22.42
N SER A 37 -0.87 -28.29 -23.43
CA SER A 37 -1.52 -29.59 -23.32
C SER A 37 -0.50 -30.68 -22.95
N PRO A 38 -0.76 -31.57 -21.98
CA PRO A 38 -0.02 -32.81 -21.85
C PRO A 38 -0.70 -33.92 -22.68
N THR A 39 0.10 -34.53 -23.54
CA THR A 39 -0.20 -35.74 -24.30
C THR A 39 -0.48 -36.91 -23.35
N THR A 40 -1.47 -37.72 -23.72
CA THR A 40 -1.90 -38.95 -23.06
C THR A 40 -0.80 -39.99 -22.90
N SER A 41 -0.62 -40.53 -21.70
CA SER A 41 -0.36 -41.97 -21.47
C SER A 41 -0.79 -42.35 -20.05
N ASN A 42 -1.47 -43.49 -19.95
CA ASN A 42 -2.02 -44.07 -18.72
C ASN A 42 -0.88 -44.47 -17.76
N ASP A 43 -1.07 -44.24 -16.46
CA ASP A 43 -1.13 -45.34 -15.48
C ASP A 43 -1.38 -44.85 -14.04
N SER A 44 -2.31 -45.53 -13.38
CA SER A 44 -2.38 -45.85 -11.95
C SER A 44 -2.59 -44.72 -10.91
N GLN A 45 -3.81 -44.74 -10.39
CA GLN A 45 -4.39 -44.14 -9.19
C GLN A 45 -3.42 -43.94 -7.99
N THR A 46 -3.33 -42.69 -7.52
CA THR A 46 -3.45 -42.32 -6.10
C THR A 46 -4.12 -40.95 -5.99
N SER A 47 -5.34 -40.91 -5.45
CA SER A 47 -6.17 -39.72 -5.28
C SER A 47 -5.66 -38.84 -4.13
N ALA A 48 -4.91 -37.79 -4.45
CA ALA A 48 -4.75 -36.64 -3.56
C ALA A 48 -5.74 -35.56 -4.00
N GLU A 49 -6.94 -35.56 -3.42
CA GLU A 49 -7.91 -34.47 -3.59
C GLU A 49 -7.28 -33.17 -3.12
N SER A 50 -6.80 -32.37 -4.07
CA SER A 50 -6.44 -30.97 -3.87
C SER A 50 -7.69 -30.20 -3.42
N ARG A 51 -7.97 -30.17 -2.12
CA ARG A 51 -9.10 -29.42 -1.54
C ARG A 51 -8.98 -27.94 -1.95
N THR A 52 -9.86 -27.50 -2.84
CA THR A 52 -10.04 -26.08 -3.16
C THR A 52 -10.91 -25.41 -2.07
N ILE A 53 -10.79 -24.11 -1.93
CA ILE A 53 -11.61 -23.26 -1.07
C ILE A 53 -12.15 -22.11 -1.92
N ARG A 54 -13.43 -21.78 -1.76
CA ARG A 54 -14.05 -20.66 -2.46
C ARG A 54 -13.74 -19.36 -1.73
N CYS A 55 -13.23 -18.37 -2.46
CA CYS A 55 -13.01 -17.04 -1.91
C CYS A 55 -14.32 -16.25 -1.88
N ASP A 56 -14.70 -15.71 -0.72
CA ASP A 56 -15.95 -14.94 -0.59
C ASP A 56 -15.94 -13.61 -1.33
N SER A 57 -14.77 -12.98 -1.48
CA SER A 57 -14.63 -11.67 -2.15
C SER A 57 -14.54 -11.81 -3.66
N CYS A 58 -13.77 -12.78 -4.16
CA CYS A 58 -13.54 -12.98 -5.60
C CYS A 58 -14.47 -13.98 -6.24
N LYS A 59 -15.22 -14.75 -5.43
CA LYS A 59 -16.10 -15.86 -5.84
C LYS A 59 -15.43 -16.97 -6.65
N CYS A 60 -14.10 -16.97 -6.76
CA CYS A 60 -13.31 -18.00 -7.44
C CYS A 60 -12.90 -19.14 -6.51
N GLU A 61 -12.59 -20.29 -7.10
CA GLU A 61 -12.01 -21.43 -6.39
C GLU A 61 -10.49 -21.36 -6.39
N VAL A 62 -9.90 -21.54 -5.21
CA VAL A 62 -8.46 -21.45 -5.01
C VAL A 62 -8.00 -22.71 -4.28
N PRO A 63 -6.89 -23.35 -4.69
CA PRO A 63 -6.29 -24.43 -3.90
C PRO A 63 -6.04 -23.99 -2.46
N ARG A 64 -6.40 -24.82 -1.46
CA ARG A 64 -6.31 -24.42 -0.04
C ARG A 64 -4.91 -23.96 0.38
N ASN A 65 -3.85 -24.57 -0.16
CA ASN A 65 -2.46 -24.17 0.05
C ASN A 65 -2.12 -22.81 -0.58
N ALA A 66 -2.77 -22.44 -1.68
CA ALA A 66 -2.59 -21.16 -2.37
C ALA A 66 -3.53 -20.06 -1.86
N HIS A 67 -4.53 -20.37 -1.02
CA HIS A 67 -5.53 -19.41 -0.56
C HIS A 67 -4.89 -18.20 0.15
N ALA A 68 -3.91 -18.42 1.02
CA ALA A 68 -3.22 -17.32 1.70
C ALA A 68 -2.43 -16.41 0.74
N ALA A 69 -1.87 -16.96 -0.33
CA ALA A 69 -1.21 -16.17 -1.38
C ALA A 69 -2.24 -15.46 -2.27
N HIS A 70 -3.36 -16.10 -2.58
CA HIS A 70 -4.47 -15.50 -3.32
C HIS A 70 -5.01 -14.26 -2.61
N LEU A 71 -5.27 -14.33 -1.29
CA LEU A 71 -5.75 -13.19 -0.50
C LEU A 71 -4.79 -11.98 -0.52
N LYS A 72 -3.51 -12.20 -0.86
CA LYS A 72 -2.49 -11.16 -1.00
C LYS A 72 -2.25 -10.71 -2.45
N SER A 73 -2.89 -11.37 -3.41
CA SER A 73 -2.68 -11.08 -4.83
C SER A 73 -3.35 -9.76 -5.25
N ILE A 74 -2.75 -9.07 -6.21
CA ILE A 74 -3.33 -7.86 -6.83
C ILE A 74 -4.73 -8.16 -7.38
N LYS A 75 -4.92 -9.35 -7.97
CA LYS A 75 -6.22 -9.81 -8.47
C LYS A 75 -7.28 -9.89 -7.37
N HIS A 76 -6.94 -10.39 -6.19
CA HIS A 76 -7.87 -10.44 -5.07
C HIS A 76 -8.20 -9.04 -4.54
N LYS A 77 -7.17 -8.20 -4.38
CA LYS A 77 -7.34 -6.81 -3.93
C LYS A 77 -8.18 -5.98 -4.90
N ALA A 78 -8.09 -6.25 -6.20
CA ALA A 78 -8.85 -5.55 -7.24
C ALA A 78 -10.37 -5.58 -7.01
N HIS A 79 -10.93 -6.68 -6.49
CA HIS A 79 -12.37 -6.82 -6.23
C HIS A 79 -12.83 -6.11 -4.95
N LEU A 80 -11.91 -5.59 -4.13
CA LEU A 80 -12.19 -5.01 -2.82
C LEU A 80 -12.19 -3.48 -2.84
N TRP A 81 -11.83 -2.87 -3.97
CA TRP A 81 -11.84 -1.43 -4.13
C TRP A 81 -13.27 -0.92 -4.27
N THR A 82 -13.63 0.04 -3.43
CA THR A 82 -14.86 0.80 -3.54
C THR A 82 -14.54 2.23 -3.93
N PRO A 83 -15.21 2.79 -4.97
CA PRO A 83 -15.07 4.21 -5.29
C PRO A 83 -15.42 5.07 -4.08
N LEU A 84 -14.63 6.12 -3.81
CA LEU A 84 -14.89 7.05 -2.71
C LEU A 84 -15.40 8.39 -3.25
N HIS A 85 -14.58 9.07 -4.03
CA HIS A 85 -14.90 10.28 -4.80
C HIS A 85 -13.76 10.55 -5.79
N ASN A 86 -14.03 11.30 -6.87
CA ASN A 86 -13.03 11.61 -7.90
C ASN A 86 -12.29 10.34 -8.38
N ASN A 87 -11.00 10.47 -8.72
CA ASN A 87 -10.11 9.36 -9.08
C ASN A 87 -9.57 8.60 -7.85
N VAL A 88 -10.30 8.59 -6.73
CA VAL A 88 -9.92 7.95 -5.46
C VAL A 88 -10.83 6.76 -5.15
N SER A 89 -10.20 5.61 -4.93
CA SER A 89 -10.84 4.38 -4.45
C SER A 89 -10.26 3.95 -3.11
N VAL A 90 -11.03 3.24 -2.29
CA VAL A 90 -10.60 2.78 -0.95
C VAL A 90 -10.81 1.28 -0.79
N CYS A 91 -9.91 0.63 -0.06
CA CYS A 91 -9.97 -0.77 0.31
C CYS A 91 -9.71 -0.93 1.82
N ARG A 92 -10.68 -1.49 2.55
CA ARG A 92 -10.64 -1.64 4.02
C ARG A 92 -10.54 -3.10 4.49
N SER A 93 -10.34 -4.05 3.58
CA SER A 93 -10.38 -5.48 3.90
C SER A 93 -9.07 -6.04 4.48
N ALA A 94 -7.96 -5.31 4.36
CA ALA A 94 -6.64 -5.78 4.74
C ALA A 94 -6.48 -5.91 6.26
N PHE A 95 -5.86 -7.02 6.71
CA PHE A 95 -5.55 -7.31 8.12
C PHE A 95 -6.74 -7.15 9.10
N ARG A 96 -7.95 -7.62 8.69
CA ARG A 96 -9.19 -7.44 9.46
C ARG A 96 -9.54 -5.96 9.69
N GLY A 97 -9.30 -5.11 8.68
CA GLY A 97 -9.58 -3.67 8.73
C GLY A 97 -8.57 -2.83 9.50
N ARG A 98 -7.40 -3.39 9.83
CA ARG A 98 -6.32 -2.62 10.47
C ARG A 98 -5.61 -1.68 9.50
N ILE A 99 -5.52 -2.10 8.23
CA ILE A 99 -4.92 -1.30 7.17
C ILE A 99 -6.02 -0.84 6.23
N VAL A 100 -6.04 0.46 5.98
CA VAL A 100 -6.87 1.09 4.96
C VAL A 100 -5.93 1.48 3.83
N SER A 101 -6.21 0.99 2.62
CA SER A 101 -5.47 1.38 1.41
C SER A 101 -6.33 2.34 0.60
N TYR A 102 -5.75 3.43 0.14
CA TYR A 102 -6.34 4.34 -0.84
C TYR A 102 -5.61 4.18 -2.18
N GLN A 103 -6.35 4.12 -3.27
CA GLN A 103 -5.83 4.11 -4.63
C GLN A 103 -6.22 5.42 -5.29
N ILE A 104 -5.23 6.16 -5.79
CA ILE A 104 -5.41 7.48 -6.39
C ILE A 104 -4.83 7.46 -7.81
N THR A 105 -5.63 7.88 -8.78
CA THR A 105 -5.22 7.98 -10.19
C THR A 105 -5.14 9.44 -10.62
N ALA A 106 -4.10 9.81 -11.36
CA ALA A 106 -3.98 11.18 -11.85
C ALA A 106 -5.02 11.45 -12.94
N SER A 107 -5.42 12.72 -13.08
CA SER A 107 -6.29 13.14 -14.19
C SER A 107 -5.51 13.39 -15.50
N ILE A 108 -4.18 13.29 -15.44
CA ILE A 108 -3.27 13.52 -16.55
C ILE A 108 -2.67 12.19 -17.04
N ASP A 109 -2.44 12.09 -18.35
CA ASP A 109 -1.71 10.97 -18.95
C ASP A 109 -0.25 11.40 -19.17
N THR A 110 0.58 11.17 -18.15
CA THR A 110 2.01 11.50 -18.17
C THR A 110 2.85 10.29 -17.76
N LEU A 111 4.03 10.16 -18.36
CA LEU A 111 5.05 9.21 -17.93
C LEU A 111 6.08 9.85 -16.99
N ASN A 112 5.98 11.17 -16.77
CA ASN A 112 6.83 11.88 -15.82
C ASN A 112 6.32 11.64 -14.40
N VAL A 113 7.08 10.88 -13.61
CA VAL A 113 6.73 10.53 -12.23
C VAL A 113 6.52 11.77 -11.37
N THR A 114 7.39 12.78 -11.49
CA THR A 114 7.29 14.02 -10.71
C THR A 114 6.01 14.78 -11.05
N GLU A 115 5.68 14.91 -12.34
CA GLU A 115 4.43 15.56 -12.77
C GLU A 115 3.20 14.78 -12.29
N TYR A 116 3.24 13.45 -12.39
CA TYR A 116 2.19 12.57 -11.91
C TYR A 116 1.95 12.73 -10.40
N MET A 117 3.01 12.71 -9.59
CA MET A 117 2.93 12.85 -8.14
C MET A 117 2.48 14.25 -7.71
N ASN A 118 2.88 15.31 -8.42
CA ASN A 118 2.38 16.67 -8.17
C ASN A 118 0.86 16.77 -8.42
N ASN A 119 0.33 16.10 -9.45
CA ASN A 119 -1.11 16.07 -9.70
C ASN A 119 -1.90 15.40 -8.55
N LEU A 120 -1.25 14.49 -7.82
CA LEU A 120 -1.86 13.75 -6.72
C LEU A 120 -1.69 14.38 -5.34
N GLU A 121 -0.90 15.45 -5.19
CA GLU A 121 -0.55 16.04 -3.88
C GLU A 121 -1.79 16.35 -3.05
N HIS A 122 -2.74 17.10 -3.62
CA HIS A 122 -3.94 17.53 -2.92
C HIS A 122 -4.80 16.36 -2.45
N ASP A 123 -5.13 15.42 -3.35
CA ASP A 123 -5.98 14.28 -3.02
C ASP A 123 -5.28 13.32 -2.03
N SER A 124 -3.96 13.16 -2.15
CA SER A 124 -3.15 12.35 -1.25
C SER A 124 -3.12 12.93 0.17
N ILE A 125 -2.91 14.24 0.30
CA ILE A 125 -2.92 14.90 1.61
C ILE A 125 -4.32 14.82 2.21
N ASN A 126 -5.38 15.07 1.43
CA ASN A 126 -6.76 15.00 1.91
C ASN A 126 -7.14 13.62 2.44
N VAL A 127 -6.74 12.53 1.79
CA VAL A 127 -7.05 11.18 2.32
C VAL A 127 -6.28 10.89 3.61
N ILE A 128 -5.05 11.38 3.74
CA ILE A 128 -4.24 11.22 4.95
C ILE A 128 -4.84 12.04 6.09
N GLU A 129 -5.20 13.31 5.85
CA GLU A 129 -5.85 14.19 6.83
C GLU A 129 -7.16 13.59 7.33
N ASN A 130 -8.02 13.13 6.43
CA ASN A 130 -9.30 12.51 6.77
C ASN A 130 -9.14 11.28 7.67
N GLU A 131 -8.07 10.50 7.50
CA GLU A 131 -7.80 9.34 8.38
C GLU A 131 -7.16 9.77 9.70
N LEU A 132 -6.37 10.84 9.70
CA LEU A 132 -5.74 11.44 10.90
C LEU A 132 -6.76 12.15 11.81
N HIS A 133 -7.87 12.62 11.26
CA HIS A 133 -9.01 13.09 12.07
C HIS A 133 -9.69 11.95 12.85
N LYS A 134 -9.64 10.72 12.33
CA LYS A 134 -10.26 9.55 12.98
C LYS A 134 -9.32 8.88 13.99
N GLN A 135 -8.02 9.11 13.90
CA GLN A 135 -6.98 8.43 14.67
C GLN A 135 -5.83 9.41 14.96
N THR A 136 -5.36 9.46 16.21
CA THR A 136 -4.34 10.44 16.62
C THR A 136 -2.96 10.22 15.99
N THR A 137 -2.63 8.95 15.69
CA THR A 137 -1.35 8.58 15.12
C THR A 137 -1.52 7.49 14.05
N LEU A 138 -0.86 7.70 12.92
CA LEU A 138 -0.88 6.83 11.75
C LEU A 138 0.52 6.33 11.42
N ASN A 139 0.59 5.16 10.80
CA ASN A 139 1.78 4.66 10.15
C ASN A 139 1.44 4.45 8.67
N ILE A 140 2.08 5.24 7.81
CA ILE A 140 1.75 5.30 6.38
C ILE A 140 2.91 4.84 5.50
N ASN A 141 2.59 4.32 4.33
CA ASN A 141 3.53 4.24 3.20
C ASN A 141 2.81 4.53 1.89
N MET A 142 3.60 4.80 0.85
CA MET A 142 3.12 5.01 -0.51
C MET A 142 3.74 3.98 -1.44
N GLU A 143 3.00 3.54 -2.46
CA GLU A 143 3.47 2.62 -3.48
C GLU A 143 2.95 3.03 -4.86
N LEU A 144 3.86 3.41 -5.76
CA LEU A 144 3.53 3.80 -7.12
C LEU A 144 3.55 2.57 -8.04
N PHE A 145 2.48 2.34 -8.79
CA PHE A 145 2.38 1.22 -9.73
C PHE A 145 2.53 1.71 -11.18
N GLY A 146 3.38 1.02 -11.94
CA GLY A 146 3.60 1.29 -13.36
C GLY A 146 3.56 0.01 -14.19
N LEU A 147 3.08 0.12 -15.42
CA LEU A 147 3.19 -0.90 -16.45
C LEU A 147 4.51 -0.69 -17.20
N TYR A 148 5.36 -1.70 -17.17
CA TYR A 148 6.66 -1.70 -17.83
C TYR A 148 6.68 -2.72 -18.96
N ILE A 149 7.33 -2.36 -20.05
CA ILE A 149 7.59 -3.23 -21.19
C ILE A 149 9.08 -3.53 -21.29
N LEU A 150 9.41 -4.78 -21.61
CA LEU A 150 10.73 -5.22 -22.02
C LEU A 150 10.67 -5.51 -23.53
N PRO A 151 11.02 -4.54 -24.40
CA PRO A 151 10.80 -4.67 -25.85
C PRO A 151 11.49 -5.89 -26.45
N ALA A 152 12.71 -6.20 -25.99
CA ALA A 152 13.51 -7.33 -26.45
C ALA A 152 12.83 -8.71 -26.25
N LYS A 153 11.89 -8.82 -25.32
CA LYS A 153 11.16 -10.06 -25.02
C LYS A 153 9.65 -9.92 -25.23
N SER A 154 9.18 -8.79 -25.76
CA SER A 154 7.76 -8.42 -25.89
C SER A 154 6.95 -8.70 -24.61
N ARG A 155 7.58 -8.50 -23.45
CA ARG A 155 7.01 -8.84 -22.15
C ARG A 155 6.53 -7.58 -21.45
N ARG A 156 5.30 -7.61 -20.93
CA ARG A 156 4.73 -6.53 -20.13
C ARG A 156 4.49 -6.99 -18.71
N GLU A 157 4.89 -6.16 -17.75
CA GLU A 157 4.72 -6.45 -16.33
C GLU A 157 4.37 -5.20 -15.55
N VAL A 158 3.51 -5.38 -14.55
CA VAL A 158 3.29 -4.38 -13.53
C VAL A 158 4.44 -4.45 -12.53
N LYS A 159 5.09 -3.31 -12.30
CA LYS A 159 6.10 -3.10 -11.26
C LYS A 159 5.64 -2.00 -10.33
N SER A 160 6.20 -1.97 -9.13
CA SER A 160 5.87 -0.97 -8.14
C SER A 160 7.08 -0.45 -7.38
N HIS A 161 6.98 0.80 -6.92
CA HIS A 161 8.00 1.50 -6.15
C HIS A 161 7.39 1.99 -4.85
N ASN A 162 7.74 1.34 -3.73
CA ASN A 162 7.17 1.65 -2.42
C ASN A 162 8.09 2.55 -1.57
N THR A 163 7.55 3.24 -0.59
CA THR A 163 8.33 3.94 0.43
C THR A 163 8.46 3.08 1.69
N ASN A 164 9.40 3.45 2.56
CA ASN A 164 9.38 2.96 3.93
C ASN A 164 8.20 3.58 4.68
N ASN A 165 7.82 2.91 5.76
CA ASN A 165 6.77 3.36 6.65
C ASN A 165 7.20 4.62 7.42
N VAL A 166 6.31 5.61 7.50
CA VAL A 166 6.49 6.87 8.24
C VAL A 166 5.36 7.02 9.24
N ILE A 167 5.70 7.43 10.46
CA ILE A 167 4.73 7.71 11.53
C ILE A 167 4.30 9.17 11.42
N ILE A 168 2.99 9.40 11.45
CA ILE A 168 2.37 10.72 11.33
C ILE A 168 1.45 10.96 12.53
N THR A 169 1.52 12.16 13.08
CA THR A 169 0.66 12.68 14.16
C THR A 169 -0.08 13.93 13.71
N GLN A 170 -1.06 14.39 14.48
CA GLN A 170 -1.79 15.64 14.21
C GLN A 170 -0.90 16.90 14.11
N SER A 171 0.29 16.89 14.71
CA SER A 171 1.25 17.99 14.65
C SER A 171 2.24 17.89 13.49
N SER A 172 2.16 16.83 12.69
CA SER A 172 3.10 16.57 11.59
C SER A 172 2.80 17.46 10.39
N ASN A 173 3.83 17.97 9.72
CA ASN A 173 3.68 18.70 8.47
C ASN A 173 3.46 17.71 7.31
N LEU A 174 2.19 17.48 6.94
CA LEU A 174 1.82 16.50 5.92
C LEU A 174 2.39 16.81 4.55
N LYS A 175 2.46 18.09 4.17
CA LYS A 175 3.03 18.51 2.89
C LYS A 175 4.52 18.19 2.80
N ALA A 176 5.28 18.51 3.85
CA ALA A 176 6.71 18.17 3.90
C ALA A 176 6.93 16.65 3.85
N ILE A 177 6.10 15.88 4.56
CA ILE A 177 6.16 14.42 4.53
C ILE A 177 5.80 13.87 3.14
N TYR A 178 4.78 14.41 2.49
CA TYR A 178 4.40 14.03 1.13
C TYR A 178 5.57 14.22 0.16
N HIS A 179 6.22 15.39 0.18
CA HIS A 179 7.37 15.66 -0.69
C HIS A 179 8.58 14.76 -0.40
N ASP A 180 8.84 14.41 0.86
CA ASP A 180 9.87 13.43 1.22
C ASP A 180 9.54 12.03 0.64
N LEU A 181 8.29 11.58 0.75
CA LEU A 181 7.85 10.30 0.20
C LEU A 181 7.88 10.29 -1.34
N ASP A 182 7.46 11.38 -1.97
CA ASP A 182 7.52 11.60 -3.41
C ASP A 182 8.96 11.50 -3.93
N SER A 183 9.89 12.23 -3.30
CA SER A 183 11.32 12.19 -3.69
C SER A 183 11.91 10.77 -3.64
N LYS A 184 11.49 9.94 -2.67
CA LYS A 184 11.90 8.54 -2.55
C LYS A 184 11.31 7.66 -3.65
N ILE A 185 10.07 7.90 -4.05
CA ILE A 185 9.43 7.20 -5.18
C ILE A 185 10.15 7.57 -6.48
N GLU A 186 10.42 8.85 -6.69
CA GLU A 186 11.13 9.34 -7.87
C GLU A 186 12.51 8.70 -7.99
N GLN A 187 13.28 8.70 -6.89
CA GLN A 187 14.60 8.06 -6.85
C GLN A 187 14.51 6.57 -7.15
N LYS A 188 13.56 5.83 -6.55
CA LYS A 188 13.39 4.40 -6.82
C LYS A 188 13.01 4.12 -8.28
N SER A 189 12.18 4.97 -8.88
CA SER A 189 11.80 4.84 -10.29
C SER A 189 13.00 5.08 -11.21
N LYS A 190 13.85 6.08 -10.92
CA LYS A 190 15.09 6.35 -11.66
C LYS A 190 16.10 5.20 -11.53
N ASP A 191 16.37 4.78 -10.31
CA ASP A 191 17.23 3.63 -10.02
C ASP A 191 16.78 2.37 -10.76
N PHE A 192 15.47 2.14 -10.86
CA PHE A 192 14.92 0.98 -11.57
C PHE A 192 15.22 1.07 -13.07
N ALA A 193 15.03 2.24 -13.68
CA ALA A 193 15.34 2.45 -15.09
C ALA A 193 16.84 2.29 -15.39
N GLU A 194 17.72 2.69 -14.47
CA GLU A 194 19.17 2.57 -14.60
C GLU A 194 19.67 1.13 -14.39
N LYS A 195 19.16 0.43 -13.36
CA LYS A 195 19.65 -0.91 -12.97
C LYS A 195 19.10 -2.02 -13.85
N TYR A 196 17.86 -1.92 -14.29
CA TYR A 196 17.18 -2.98 -15.05
C TYR A 196 17.14 -2.63 -16.52
N SER A 197 18.29 -2.78 -17.19
CA SER A 197 18.46 -2.48 -18.61
C SER A 197 17.35 -3.13 -19.47
N GLY A 198 16.71 -2.29 -20.29
CA GLY A 198 15.68 -2.71 -21.24
C GLY A 198 14.24 -2.64 -20.74
N TRP A 199 13.98 -2.42 -19.45
CA TRP A 199 12.62 -2.12 -18.98
C TRP A 199 12.29 -0.65 -19.23
N VAL A 200 11.23 -0.41 -19.99
CA VAL A 200 10.73 0.92 -20.33
C VAL A 200 9.37 1.11 -19.67
N LEU A 201 9.17 2.24 -19.01
CA LEU A 201 7.87 2.61 -18.45
C LEU A 201 6.91 2.88 -19.62
N GLU A 202 5.85 2.08 -19.72
CA GLU A 202 4.79 2.22 -20.74
C GLU A 202 3.64 3.09 -20.23
N LYS A 203 3.28 2.95 -18.93
CA LYS A 203 2.19 3.71 -18.32
C LYS A 203 2.31 3.77 -16.80
N ILE A 204 2.03 4.93 -16.20
CA ILE A 204 1.79 5.04 -14.75
C ILE A 204 0.33 4.66 -14.48
N LEU A 205 0.10 3.72 -13.55
CA LEU A 205 -1.23 3.17 -13.31
C LEU A 205 -1.98 3.91 -12.21
N TYR A 206 -1.42 3.95 -11.00
CA TYR A 206 -2.01 4.59 -9.83
C TYR A 206 -0.99 4.68 -8.69
N LEU A 207 -1.24 5.59 -7.75
CA LEU A 207 -0.58 5.62 -6.46
C LEU A 207 -1.44 4.89 -5.44
N GLU A 208 -0.82 4.04 -4.62
CA GLU A 208 -1.46 3.44 -3.46
C GLU A 208 -0.90 4.05 -2.17
N ILE A 209 -1.78 4.53 -1.29
CA ILE A 209 -1.41 5.00 0.05
C ILE A 209 -1.95 4.00 1.07
N ASN A 210 -1.05 3.33 1.78
CA ASN A 210 -1.42 2.41 2.84
C ASN A 210 -1.34 3.11 4.18
N ILE A 211 -2.44 3.10 4.92
CA ILE A 211 -2.57 3.73 6.23
C ILE A 211 -2.90 2.65 7.26
N ASN A 212 -2.01 2.49 8.23
CA ASN A 212 -2.20 1.62 9.37
C ASN A 212 -2.41 2.45 10.64
N LYS A 213 -3.32 1.98 11.50
CA LYS A 213 -3.49 2.55 12.84
C LYS A 213 -2.23 2.30 13.66
N TYR A 214 -1.63 3.36 14.20
CA TYR A 214 -0.41 3.24 14.99
C TYR A 214 -0.68 3.63 16.44
N ASN A 215 -0.67 2.63 17.33
CA ASN A 215 -0.71 2.87 18.77
C ASN A 215 0.64 2.44 19.38
N PRO A 216 1.60 3.36 19.54
CA PRO A 216 2.90 3.05 20.14
C PRO A 216 2.76 2.72 21.64
N LEU A 217 1.71 3.23 22.28
CA LEU A 217 1.43 3.10 23.70
C LEU A 217 0.34 2.07 23.97
N ARG A 218 0.23 1.03 23.13
CA ARG A 218 -0.57 -0.15 23.50
C ARG A 218 0.17 -0.89 24.61
N ALA A 219 0.13 -0.29 25.81
CA ALA A 219 0.48 -0.93 27.05
C ALA A 219 -0.53 -2.05 27.30
N ALA A 220 -0.03 -3.22 27.65
CA ALA A 220 -0.86 -4.31 28.12
C ALA A 220 -0.83 -4.32 29.66
N SER A 221 -1.74 -5.06 30.28
CA SER A 221 -1.50 -5.58 31.63
C SER A 221 -0.25 -6.46 31.65
N TYR A 222 0.10 -6.98 32.84
CA TYR A 222 1.21 -7.90 33.05
C TYR A 222 1.49 -8.84 31.86
N LEU A 223 2.71 -8.77 31.33
CA LEU A 223 3.21 -9.68 30.31
C LEU A 223 4.21 -10.64 30.95
N PRO A 224 4.02 -11.96 30.84
CA PRO A 224 5.00 -12.91 31.35
C PRO A 224 6.32 -12.76 30.58
N LEU A 225 7.41 -12.56 31.32
CA LEU A 225 8.75 -12.50 30.72
C LEU A 225 9.15 -13.86 30.13
N PRO A 226 9.89 -13.87 29.01
CA PRO A 226 10.63 -15.05 28.57
C PRO A 226 11.52 -15.60 29.69
N LYS A 227 11.69 -16.93 29.71
CA LYS A 227 12.36 -17.66 30.81
C LYS A 227 13.78 -17.14 31.05
N GLU A 228 14.48 -16.79 30.00
CA GLU A 228 15.85 -16.27 30.00
C GLU A 228 15.97 -14.94 30.74
N ILE A 229 14.99 -14.05 30.57
CA ILE A 229 14.96 -12.73 31.22
C ILE A 229 14.48 -12.89 32.66
N ARG A 230 13.44 -13.69 32.89
CA ARG A 230 12.90 -13.98 34.23
C ARG A 230 13.95 -14.57 35.15
N ASN A 231 14.75 -15.52 34.65
CA ASN A 231 15.78 -16.19 35.45
C ASN A 231 16.91 -15.25 35.87
N LYS A 232 17.18 -14.20 35.09
CA LYS A 232 18.22 -13.21 35.40
C LYS A 232 17.82 -12.24 36.50
N LYS A 233 16.52 -12.14 36.83
CA LYS A 233 15.97 -11.21 37.84
C LYS A 233 16.44 -9.74 37.69
N ALA A 234 16.88 -9.36 36.49
CA ALA A 234 17.46 -8.05 36.20
C ALA A 234 16.41 -7.02 35.72
N VAL A 235 15.19 -7.46 35.44
CA VAL A 235 14.08 -6.63 34.97
C VAL A 235 12.93 -6.77 35.96
N LEU A 236 12.42 -5.63 36.43
CA LEU A 236 11.24 -5.59 37.27
C LEU A 236 10.00 -5.86 36.39
N ASN A 237 9.32 -6.98 36.62
CA ASN A 237 8.11 -7.37 35.89
C ASN A 237 6.88 -7.27 36.81
N ILE A 238 6.34 -6.06 36.94
CA ILE A 238 5.26 -5.76 37.86
C ILE A 238 3.97 -6.43 37.39
N ARG A 239 3.39 -7.25 38.27
CA ARG A 239 2.04 -7.81 38.06
C ARG A 239 1.01 -6.75 38.37
N ASN A 240 0.13 -6.49 37.41
CA ASN A 240 -1.02 -5.61 37.58
C ASN A 240 -2.26 -6.26 36.95
N ASN A 241 -3.40 -6.11 37.61
CA ASN A 241 -4.71 -6.59 37.13
C ASN A 241 -5.53 -5.46 36.48
N ASP A 242 -4.90 -4.32 36.23
CA ASP A 242 -5.46 -3.12 35.61
C ASP A 242 -4.71 -2.76 34.31
N GLU A 243 -5.01 -1.61 33.72
CA GLU A 243 -4.31 -1.10 32.52
C GLU A 243 -3.21 -0.08 32.85
N TYR A 244 -2.79 0.02 34.12
CA TYR A 244 -1.87 1.04 34.62
C TYR A 244 -0.42 0.56 34.79
N CYS A 245 0.02 -0.45 34.02
CA CYS A 245 1.36 -1.05 34.16
C CYS A 245 2.49 -0.02 34.07
N PHE A 246 2.35 1.00 33.21
CA PHE A 246 3.34 2.07 33.06
C PHE A 246 3.42 2.95 34.32
N ALA A 247 2.27 3.31 34.90
CA ALA A 247 2.24 4.06 36.15
C ALA A 247 2.87 3.24 37.28
N TRP A 248 2.55 1.95 37.37
CA TRP A 248 3.16 1.04 38.33
C TRP A 248 4.67 0.92 38.16
N THR A 249 5.19 0.89 36.92
CA THR A 249 6.63 0.92 36.66
C THR A 249 7.28 2.20 37.14
N ILE A 250 6.66 3.36 36.93
CA ILE A 250 7.16 4.64 37.45
C ILE A 250 7.17 4.64 38.98
N VAL A 251 6.07 4.22 39.61
CA VAL A 251 5.95 4.16 41.08
C VAL A 251 7.00 3.24 41.67
N ALA A 252 7.19 2.04 41.10
CA ALA A 252 8.21 1.13 41.57
C ALA A 252 9.63 1.67 41.36
N GLY A 253 9.89 2.36 40.24
CA GLY A 253 11.13 3.09 40.00
C GLY A 253 11.38 4.15 41.08
N MET A 254 10.38 4.96 41.42
CA MET A 254 10.46 6.00 42.44
C MET A 254 10.66 5.43 43.86
N LEU A 255 9.92 4.39 44.23
CA LEU A 255 10.04 3.73 45.54
C LEU A 255 11.37 3.00 45.70
N SER A 256 11.86 2.37 44.62
CA SER A 256 13.17 1.71 44.63
C SER A 256 14.33 2.68 44.81
N PHE A 257 14.17 3.94 44.38
CA PHE A 257 15.15 5.01 44.60
C PHE A 257 15.19 5.52 46.05
N GLN A 258 14.03 5.50 46.74
CA GLN A 258 13.95 5.93 48.15
C GLN A 258 14.41 4.84 49.13
N ASN A 259 14.30 3.55 48.76
CA ASN A 259 14.56 2.40 49.63
C ASN A 259 15.71 1.51 49.17
N TRP A 260 16.88 2.07 48.81
CA TRP A 260 18.10 1.26 48.57
C TRP A 260 18.54 0.43 49.81
N LYS A 261 17.96 0.67 51.00
CA LYS A 261 18.06 -0.25 52.14
C LYS A 261 16.74 -1.00 52.37
N ARG A 262 16.72 -2.22 51.81
CA ARG A 262 15.90 -3.40 52.16
C ARG A 262 14.44 -3.39 51.68
N GLU A 263 14.05 -4.57 51.15
CA GLU A 263 12.69 -5.06 50.85
C GLU A 263 12.05 -4.62 49.52
N LEU A 264 12.35 -5.39 48.47
CA LEU A 264 11.52 -5.52 47.26
C LEU A 264 11.32 -7.01 46.91
N ILE A 265 10.98 -7.83 47.90
CA ILE A 265 10.67 -9.27 47.71
C ILE A 265 9.14 -9.54 47.75
N ASP A 266 8.30 -8.65 48.28
CA ASP A 266 6.90 -9.00 48.58
C ASP A 266 5.83 -8.56 47.56
N LEU A 267 6.22 -8.02 46.40
CA LEU A 267 5.25 -7.68 45.33
C LEU A 267 4.92 -8.87 44.40
N GLU A 268 5.45 -10.08 44.64
CA GLU A 268 5.10 -11.28 43.86
C GLU A 268 3.84 -12.01 44.39
N THR A 269 3.28 -11.61 45.54
CA THR A 269 2.27 -12.41 46.27
C THR A 269 0.93 -11.72 46.60
N ARG A 270 0.56 -10.60 45.97
CA ARG A 270 -0.81 -10.07 46.06
C ARG A 270 -1.34 -9.62 44.72
#